data_AF-A0A2E3MVS9-F1
#
_entry.id   AF-A0A2E3MVS9-F1
#
_cell.length_a   1.000
_cell.length_b   1.000
_cell.length_c   1.000
_cell.angle_alpha   90.00
_cell.angle_beta   90.00
_cell.angle_gamma   90.00
#
_symmetry.space_group_name_H-M   'P 1'
#
loop_
_entity.id
_entity.type
_entity.pdbx_description
1 polymer ?
#
loop_
_entity_poly.entity_id
_entity_poly.type
_entity_poly.pdbx_seq_one_letter_code
_entity_poly.pdbx_strand_id
1 'polypeptide(L)'
;MSGDVQPADPHFRELGGGLLAMNEQRRWLREDDELLEMTAYHEAGHALMAFHVGARVRSMSLSPDADGRKERYAEVAVEWPRERFATREYQVKAIQVALAGPAAEMHHRGEPFHPGFVSEWAADWQAAWEATECLAHEPAQRIRLLEHWTSYVYQWLDRTEHWAALAAIVDHLLAHEHVEGSEIDDLVGPWLG
;
A
#
# COMPACT_ATOMS: atom_id res chain seq x y z
N MET A 1 31.49 69.19 -5.28
CA MET A 1 32.23 68.09 -4.64
C MET A 1 31.31 67.44 -3.63
N SER A 2 31.18 66.13 -3.77
CA SER A 2 30.52 65.07 -2.99
C SER A 2 29.97 65.35 -1.59
N GLY A 3 28.84 64.69 -1.28
CA GLY A 3 28.34 64.48 0.09
C GLY A 3 27.00 63.72 0.12
N ASP A 4 27.10 62.40 0.22
CA ASP A 4 26.16 61.34 0.68
C ASP A 4 24.64 61.55 0.75
N VAL A 5 23.92 60.64 0.07
CA VAL A 5 22.52 60.28 0.34
C VAL A 5 22.52 58.93 1.07
N GLN A 6 22.05 58.92 2.33
CA GLN A 6 21.76 57.68 3.08
C GLN A 6 20.50 57.00 2.53
N PRO A 7 20.47 55.66 2.40
CA PRO A 7 19.23 54.94 2.11
C PRO A 7 18.40 54.73 3.38
N ALA A 8 17.08 54.63 3.15
CA ALA A 8 16.03 54.56 4.13
C ALA A 8 16.11 53.32 5.05
N ASP A 9 15.68 53.55 6.28
CA ASP A 9 15.47 52.61 7.37
C ASP A 9 14.42 51.53 7.02
N PRO A 10 14.76 50.22 7.03
CA PRO A 10 13.81 49.15 6.82
C PRO A 10 13.30 48.60 8.16
N HIS A 11 12.50 49.36 8.90
CA HIS A 11 11.63 48.80 9.92
C HIS A 11 10.33 48.31 9.27
N PHE A 12 10.40 47.15 8.59
CA PHE A 12 9.21 46.43 8.09
C PHE A 12 9.05 45.08 8.81
N ARG A 13 8.23 45.10 9.87
CA ARG A 13 7.38 44.00 10.38
C ARG A 13 7.85 42.56 10.10
N GLU A 14 8.73 42.05 10.96
CA GLU A 14 8.62 40.64 11.40
C GLU A 14 7.53 40.58 12.48
N LEU A 15 6.54 39.69 12.34
CA LEU A 15 5.76 39.01 13.40
C LEU A 15 4.51 38.33 12.76
N GLY A 16 4.71 37.48 11.74
CA GLY A 16 3.60 36.75 11.12
C GLY A 16 3.96 35.56 10.22
N GLY A 17 5.18 35.50 9.67
CA GLY A 17 5.59 34.44 8.72
C GLY A 17 6.00 33.11 9.36
N GLY A 18 6.56 33.12 10.57
CA GLY A 18 7.11 31.91 11.20
C GLY A 18 6.06 30.87 11.61
N LEU A 19 4.88 31.32 12.08
CA LEU A 19 3.81 30.43 12.52
C LEU A 19 3.10 29.75 11.33
N LEU A 20 2.98 30.44 10.19
CA LEU A 20 2.42 29.89 8.96
C LEU A 20 3.36 28.86 8.33
N ALA A 21 4.67 29.17 8.21
CA ALA A 21 5.66 28.23 7.70
C ALA A 21 5.83 26.98 8.59
N MET A 22 5.77 27.13 9.92
CA MET A 22 5.80 25.98 10.84
C MET A 22 4.53 25.13 10.78
N ASN A 23 3.36 25.75 10.53
CA ASN A 23 2.10 25.02 10.38
C ASN A 23 2.03 24.27 9.05
N GLU A 24 2.55 24.86 7.96
CA GLU A 24 2.68 24.17 6.68
C GLU A 24 3.65 23.00 6.82
N GLN A 25 4.84 23.20 7.38
CA GLN A 25 5.83 22.13 7.51
C GLN A 25 5.37 20.98 8.43
N ARG A 26 4.60 21.27 9.48
CA ARG A 26 3.94 20.25 10.31
C ARG A 26 2.79 19.54 9.59
N ARG A 27 2.12 20.22 8.66
CA ARG A 27 1.08 19.62 7.83
C ARG A 27 1.69 18.68 6.80
N TRP A 28 2.77 19.09 6.13
CA TRP A 28 3.54 18.23 5.21
C TRP A 28 4.05 16.96 5.89
N LEU A 29 4.66 17.08 7.08
CA LEU A 29 5.14 15.91 7.83
C LEU A 29 4.00 14.95 8.20
N ARG A 30 2.81 15.46 8.53
CA ARG A 30 1.63 14.62 8.82
C ARG A 30 1.05 13.95 7.59
N GLU A 31 0.99 14.67 6.48
CA GLU A 31 0.53 14.13 5.20
C GLU A 31 1.48 13.02 4.72
N ASP A 32 2.80 13.17 4.92
CA ASP A 32 3.79 12.13 4.65
C ASP A 32 3.64 10.90 5.58
N ASP A 33 3.40 11.12 6.88
CA ASP A 33 3.17 10.03 7.86
C ASP A 33 1.88 9.24 7.52
N GLU A 34 0.79 9.92 7.17
CA GLU A 34 -0.49 9.29 6.77
C GLU A 34 -0.35 8.51 5.46
N LEU A 35 0.41 9.03 4.48
CA LEU A 35 0.72 8.31 3.24
C LEU A 35 1.59 7.08 3.48
N LEU A 36 2.56 7.17 4.39
CA LEU A 36 3.42 6.05 4.76
C LEU A 36 2.63 4.95 5.46
N GLU A 37 1.77 5.31 6.41
CA GLU A 37 0.86 4.38 7.08
C GLU A 37 -0.07 3.69 6.06
N MET A 38 -0.66 4.46 5.15
CA MET A 38 -1.52 3.91 4.10
C MET A 38 -0.79 2.89 3.21
N THR A 39 0.44 3.24 2.80
CA THR A 39 1.30 2.37 2.01
C THR A 39 1.64 1.09 2.78
N ALA A 40 1.86 1.19 4.09
CA ALA A 40 2.12 0.02 4.92
C ALA A 40 0.92 -0.92 4.99
N TYR A 41 -0.31 -0.40 5.14
CA TYR A 41 -1.52 -1.23 5.06
C TYR A 41 -1.67 -1.90 3.69
N HIS A 42 -1.38 -1.17 2.61
CA HIS A 42 -1.43 -1.70 1.25
C HIS A 42 -0.47 -2.88 1.07
N GLU A 43 0.81 -2.71 1.37
CA GLU A 43 1.80 -3.78 1.21
C GLU A 43 1.54 -4.96 2.16
N ALA A 44 1.14 -4.68 3.40
CA ALA A 44 0.78 -5.72 4.36
C ALA A 44 -0.39 -6.57 3.86
N GLY A 45 -1.36 -5.96 3.16
CA GLY A 45 -2.45 -6.67 2.50
C GLY A 45 -1.95 -7.71 1.49
N HIS A 46 -1.05 -7.32 0.59
CA HIS A 46 -0.43 -8.24 -0.37
C HIS A 46 0.34 -9.37 0.32
N ALA A 47 1.19 -9.03 1.28
CA ALA A 47 2.04 -9.99 1.97
C ALA A 47 1.19 -11.03 2.73
N LEU A 48 0.18 -10.58 3.48
CA LEU A 48 -0.70 -11.45 4.23
C LEU A 48 -1.51 -12.38 3.31
N MET A 49 -2.07 -11.86 2.22
CA MET A 49 -2.82 -12.69 1.28
C MET A 49 -1.91 -13.68 0.55
N ALA A 50 -0.68 -13.28 0.20
CA ALA A 50 0.30 -14.17 -0.41
C ALA A 50 0.63 -15.35 0.52
N PHE A 51 0.85 -15.07 1.81
CA PHE A 51 1.01 -16.10 2.83
C PHE A 51 -0.22 -17.02 2.89
N HIS A 52 -1.43 -16.43 3.00
CA HIS A 52 -2.68 -17.18 3.11
C HIS A 52 -2.93 -18.15 1.95
N VAL A 53 -2.64 -17.73 0.71
CA VAL A 53 -2.85 -18.57 -0.48
C VAL A 53 -1.73 -19.59 -0.72
N GLY A 54 -0.70 -19.61 0.14
CA GLY A 54 0.45 -20.51 0.09
C GLY A 54 1.54 -20.10 -0.90
N ALA A 55 1.55 -18.83 -1.34
CA ALA A 55 2.71 -18.24 -1.98
C ALA A 55 3.77 -17.89 -0.92
N ARG A 56 4.97 -17.53 -1.35
CA ARG A 56 6.07 -17.16 -0.44
C ARG A 56 6.40 -15.69 -0.61
N VAL A 57 6.29 -14.91 0.47
CA VAL A 57 6.85 -13.55 0.50
C VAL A 57 8.37 -13.66 0.60
N ARG A 58 9.09 -12.88 -0.19
CA ARG A 58 10.56 -12.82 -0.19
C ARG A 58 11.06 -11.66 0.66
N SER A 59 10.47 -10.50 0.45
CA SER A 59 10.76 -9.27 1.15
C SER A 59 9.62 -8.28 0.92
N MET A 60 9.53 -7.29 1.78
CA MET A 60 8.72 -6.09 1.59
C MET A 60 9.49 -4.87 2.09
N SER A 61 9.27 -3.71 1.46
CA SER A 61 9.94 -2.45 1.79
C SER A 61 8.98 -1.30 1.61
N LEU A 62 9.08 -0.24 2.44
CA LEU A 62 8.40 1.04 2.24
C LEU A 62 9.26 2.06 1.48
N SER A 63 10.56 1.81 1.38
CA SER A 63 11.49 2.70 0.69
C SER A 63 11.42 2.52 -0.83
N PRO A 64 11.32 3.61 -1.61
CA PRO A 64 11.50 3.52 -3.07
C PRO A 64 12.92 3.05 -3.37
N ASP A 65 13.07 2.19 -4.37
CA ASP A 65 14.38 1.84 -4.92
C ASP A 65 15.22 3.10 -5.18
N ALA A 66 16.55 2.95 -5.11
CA ALA A 66 17.58 4.01 -5.13
C ALA A 66 17.54 5.01 -6.31
N ASP A 67 16.57 4.87 -7.21
CA ASP A 67 16.32 5.65 -8.42
C ASP A 67 15.57 6.97 -8.14
N GLY A 68 15.09 7.20 -6.91
CA GLY A 68 14.46 8.46 -6.50
C GLY A 68 13.16 8.79 -7.22
N ARG A 69 12.54 7.81 -7.89
CA ARG A 69 11.24 7.96 -8.55
C ARG A 69 10.15 7.83 -7.48
N LYS A 70 9.49 8.95 -7.15
CA LYS A 70 8.34 9.07 -6.23
C LYS A 70 7.09 8.27 -6.64
N GLU A 71 7.17 7.46 -7.70
CA GLU A 71 6.03 6.79 -8.32
C GLU A 71 5.91 5.31 -7.92
N ARG A 72 6.83 4.82 -7.08
CA ARG A 72 6.84 3.45 -6.55
C ARG A 72 7.26 3.49 -5.09
N TYR A 73 6.35 3.99 -4.24
CA TYR A 73 6.50 3.77 -2.82
C TYR A 73 6.13 2.31 -2.59
N ALA A 74 7.09 1.57 -2.02
CA ALA A 74 6.93 0.22 -1.56
C ALA A 74 6.79 -0.90 -2.62
N GLU A 75 7.32 -2.08 -2.28
CA GLU A 75 7.23 -3.30 -3.11
C GLU A 75 7.19 -4.55 -2.22
N VAL A 76 6.22 -5.43 -2.45
CA VAL A 76 6.20 -6.80 -1.94
C VAL A 76 6.66 -7.78 -3.01
N ALA A 77 7.77 -8.47 -2.75
CA ALA A 77 8.29 -9.49 -3.64
C ALA A 77 7.65 -10.85 -3.34
N VAL A 78 6.76 -11.33 -4.21
CA VAL A 78 6.08 -12.64 -4.06
C VAL A 78 6.68 -13.71 -4.97
N GLU A 79 7.15 -14.80 -4.38
CA GLU A 79 7.55 -16.02 -5.08
C GLU A 79 6.37 -17.01 -5.16
N TRP A 80 5.98 -17.35 -6.39
CA TRP A 80 4.94 -18.33 -6.67
C TRP A 80 5.54 -19.70 -6.97
N PRO A 81 5.38 -20.71 -6.08
CA PRO A 81 5.81 -22.07 -6.36
C PRO A 81 4.91 -22.71 -7.43
N ARG A 82 5.18 -22.42 -8.71
CA ARG A 82 4.31 -22.81 -9.85
C ARG A 82 4.07 -24.32 -9.96
N GLU A 83 4.98 -25.14 -9.45
CA GLU A 83 4.80 -26.59 -9.42
C GLU A 83 3.71 -27.06 -8.43
N ARG A 84 3.33 -26.20 -7.48
CA ARG A 84 2.29 -26.48 -6.48
C ARG A 84 0.89 -26.05 -6.91
N PHE A 85 0.77 -25.23 -7.95
CA PHE A 85 -0.52 -24.64 -8.35
C PHE A 85 -0.86 -25.00 -9.79
N ALA A 86 -2.05 -25.58 -9.99
CA ALA A 86 -2.61 -25.67 -11.32
C ALA A 86 -2.83 -24.26 -11.89
N THR A 87 -2.74 -24.08 -13.23
CA THR A 87 -2.85 -22.76 -13.86
C THR A 87 -4.08 -21.97 -13.40
N ARG A 88 -5.25 -22.63 -13.35
CA ARG A 88 -6.50 -22.00 -12.92
C ARG A 88 -6.46 -21.57 -11.45
N GLU A 89 -5.84 -22.37 -10.60
CA GLU A 89 -5.69 -22.07 -9.18
C GLU A 89 -4.74 -20.89 -8.96
N TYR A 90 -3.61 -20.88 -9.65
CA TYR A 90 -2.68 -19.76 -9.65
C TYR A 90 -3.38 -18.45 -10.02
N GLN A 91 -4.19 -18.44 -11.09
CA GLN A 91 -4.88 -17.22 -11.52
C GLN A 91 -5.84 -16.68 -10.44
N VAL A 92 -6.61 -17.58 -9.82
CA VAL A 92 -7.53 -17.21 -8.74
C VAL A 92 -6.77 -16.65 -7.52
N LYS A 93 -5.61 -17.23 -7.19
CA LYS A 93 -4.76 -16.75 -6.09
C LYS A 93 -4.07 -15.43 -6.41
N ALA A 94 -3.62 -15.25 -7.66
CA ALA A 94 -3.03 -14.00 -8.13
C ALA A 94 -4.03 -12.84 -8.07
N ILE A 95 -5.30 -13.08 -8.45
CA ILE A 95 -6.37 -12.09 -8.28
C ILE A 95 -6.54 -11.70 -6.81
N GLN A 96 -6.58 -12.68 -5.90
CA GLN A 96 -6.72 -12.41 -4.47
C GLN A 96 -5.56 -11.57 -3.93
N VAL A 97 -4.32 -11.94 -4.26
CA VAL A 97 -3.12 -11.21 -3.82
C VAL A 97 -3.12 -9.78 -4.37
N ALA A 98 -3.37 -9.60 -5.67
CA ALA A 98 -3.42 -8.26 -6.28
C ALA A 98 -4.49 -7.37 -5.64
N LEU A 99 -5.67 -7.90 -5.30
CA LEU A 99 -6.74 -7.10 -4.70
C LEU A 99 -6.57 -6.86 -3.20
N ALA A 100 -5.57 -7.49 -2.55
CA ALA A 100 -5.42 -7.44 -1.10
C ALA A 100 -4.91 -6.10 -0.57
N GLY A 101 -3.98 -5.43 -1.26
CA GLY A 101 -3.54 -4.09 -0.89
C GLY A 101 -4.68 -3.07 -0.92
N PRO A 102 -5.40 -2.93 -2.04
CA PRO A 102 -6.60 -2.09 -2.12
C PRO A 102 -7.65 -2.43 -1.05
N ALA A 103 -7.89 -3.72 -0.78
CA ALA A 103 -8.85 -4.14 0.24
C ALA A 103 -8.43 -3.77 1.66
N ALA A 104 -7.14 -3.85 1.99
CA ALA A 104 -6.60 -3.45 3.27
C ALA A 104 -6.74 -1.94 3.49
N GLU A 105 -6.43 -1.12 2.46
CA GLU A 105 -6.63 0.32 2.52
C GLU A 105 -8.12 0.70 2.70
N MET A 106 -9.03 0.05 1.95
CA MET A 106 -10.47 0.27 2.11
C MET A 106 -10.93 -0.03 3.53
N HIS A 107 -10.41 -1.11 4.13
CA HIS A 107 -10.79 -1.49 5.47
C HIS A 107 -10.22 -0.51 6.52
N HIS A 108 -8.95 -0.12 6.37
CA HIS A 108 -8.31 0.87 7.24
C HIS A 108 -9.01 2.23 7.21
N ARG A 109 -9.40 2.71 6.02
CA ARG A 109 -10.12 3.99 5.85
C ARG A 109 -11.58 3.94 6.30
N GLY A 110 -12.17 2.74 6.41
CA GLY A 110 -13.60 2.58 6.70
C GLY A 110 -14.53 3.05 5.59
N GLU A 111 -14.01 3.26 4.38
CA GLU A 111 -14.76 3.79 3.23
C GLU A 111 -14.82 2.74 2.10
N PRO A 112 -16.03 2.40 1.59
CA PRO A 112 -16.14 1.45 0.49
C PRO A 112 -15.76 2.13 -0.82
N PHE A 113 -14.57 1.82 -1.33
CA PHE A 113 -14.13 2.19 -2.67
C PHE A 113 -14.34 1.03 -3.64
N HIS A 114 -14.41 1.30 -4.94
CA HIS A 114 -14.28 0.25 -5.95
C HIS A 114 -12.90 0.41 -6.59
N PRO A 115 -12.03 -0.63 -6.61
CA PRO A 115 -10.62 -0.38 -6.85
C PRO A 115 -10.27 0.23 -8.21
N GLY A 116 -11.06 -0.04 -9.24
CA GLY A 116 -10.90 0.56 -10.57
C GLY A 116 -11.13 2.08 -10.67
N PHE A 117 -11.49 2.79 -9.59
CA PHE A 117 -11.66 4.24 -9.59
C PHE A 117 -10.59 5.00 -8.80
N VAL A 118 -9.65 4.29 -8.16
CA VAL A 118 -8.54 4.89 -7.41
C VAL A 118 -7.28 4.75 -8.24
N SER A 119 -6.67 5.89 -8.60
CA SER A 119 -5.49 5.93 -9.47
C SER A 119 -4.30 5.17 -8.92
N GLU A 120 -4.15 5.21 -7.60
CA GLU A 120 -3.09 4.60 -6.82
C GLU A 120 -3.12 3.07 -6.92
N TRP A 121 -4.30 2.49 -7.15
CA TRP A 121 -4.50 1.04 -7.25
C TRP A 121 -4.55 0.53 -8.70
N ALA A 122 -4.20 1.38 -9.67
CA ALA A 122 -4.31 1.03 -11.09
C ALA A 122 -3.41 -0.16 -11.47
N ALA A 123 -2.23 -0.27 -10.86
CA ALA A 123 -1.30 -1.37 -11.08
C ALA A 123 -1.89 -2.70 -10.57
N ASP A 124 -2.44 -2.70 -9.36
CA ASP A 124 -3.09 -3.87 -8.75
C ASP A 124 -4.31 -4.33 -9.53
N TRP A 125 -5.14 -3.36 -9.93
CA TRP A 125 -6.31 -3.63 -10.75
C TRP A 125 -5.92 -4.25 -12.09
N GLN A 126 -4.86 -3.73 -12.73
CA GLN A 126 -4.35 -4.28 -13.99
C GLN A 126 -3.78 -5.70 -13.79
N ALA A 127 -3.01 -5.94 -12.73
CA ALA A 127 -2.49 -7.27 -12.42
C ALA A 127 -3.62 -8.28 -12.16
N ALA A 128 -4.66 -7.87 -11.41
CA ALA A 128 -5.85 -8.68 -11.20
C ALA A 128 -6.60 -8.93 -12.51
N TRP A 129 -6.75 -7.91 -13.36
CA TRP A 129 -7.38 -8.03 -14.67
C TRP A 129 -6.68 -9.03 -15.58
N GLU A 130 -5.35 -8.97 -15.68
CA GLU A 130 -4.54 -9.91 -16.44
C GLU A 130 -4.69 -11.34 -15.92
N ALA A 131 -4.77 -11.51 -14.59
CA ALA A 131 -5.00 -12.82 -14.00
C ALA A 131 -6.39 -13.41 -14.34
N THR A 132 -7.38 -12.58 -14.71
CA THR A 132 -8.68 -13.08 -15.16
C THR A 132 -8.68 -13.67 -16.58
N GLU A 133 -7.60 -13.50 -17.36
CA GLU A 133 -7.61 -13.81 -18.80
C GLU A 133 -7.99 -15.25 -19.13
N CYS A 134 -7.50 -16.21 -18.34
CA CYS A 134 -7.79 -17.62 -18.52
C CYS A 134 -9.09 -18.08 -17.85
N LEU A 135 -9.75 -17.20 -17.08
CA LEU A 135 -10.96 -17.52 -16.31
C LEU A 135 -12.22 -17.03 -17.02
N ALA A 136 -12.13 -15.93 -17.75
CA ALA A 136 -13.24 -15.34 -18.49
C ALA A 136 -12.75 -14.62 -19.75
N HIS A 137 -13.48 -14.82 -20.86
CA HIS A 137 -13.16 -14.16 -22.14
C HIS A 137 -13.83 -12.79 -22.27
N GLU A 138 -15.08 -12.66 -21.79
CA GLU A 138 -15.86 -11.44 -21.93
C GLU A 138 -15.47 -10.39 -20.86
N PRO A 139 -15.22 -9.12 -21.23
CA PRO A 139 -14.87 -8.07 -20.28
C PRO A 139 -15.88 -7.93 -19.13
N ALA A 140 -17.18 -8.04 -19.41
CA ALA A 140 -18.21 -7.97 -18.37
C ALA A 140 -18.15 -9.13 -17.36
N GLN A 141 -17.67 -10.31 -17.78
CA GLN A 141 -17.47 -11.44 -16.86
C GLN A 141 -16.24 -11.21 -15.98
N ARG A 142 -15.17 -10.64 -16.54
CA ARG A 142 -13.95 -10.28 -15.80
C ARG A 142 -14.24 -9.26 -14.71
N ILE A 143 -15.01 -8.20 -15.02
CA ILE A 143 -15.44 -7.21 -14.01
C ILE A 143 -16.16 -7.90 -12.85
N ARG A 144 -17.16 -8.75 -13.13
CA ARG A 144 -17.89 -9.47 -12.07
C ARG A 144 -16.99 -10.39 -11.24
N LEU A 145 -15.98 -11.01 -11.85
CA LEU A 145 -14.99 -11.80 -11.11
C LEU A 145 -14.16 -10.93 -10.17
N LEU A 146 -13.70 -9.76 -10.64
CA LEU A 146 -12.93 -8.83 -9.82
C LEU A 146 -13.77 -8.24 -8.68
N GLU A 147 -15.03 -7.86 -8.93
CA GLU A 147 -15.96 -7.40 -7.89
C GLU A 147 -16.20 -8.49 -6.83
N HIS A 148 -16.39 -9.74 -7.27
CA HIS A 148 -16.55 -10.89 -6.39
C HIS A 148 -15.32 -11.09 -5.49
N TRP A 149 -14.12 -11.12 -6.08
CA TRP A 149 -12.88 -11.33 -5.33
C TRP A 149 -12.52 -10.13 -4.45
N THR A 150 -12.82 -8.90 -4.88
CA THR A 150 -12.66 -7.70 -4.04
C THR A 150 -13.52 -7.82 -2.78
N SER A 151 -14.80 -8.19 -2.95
CA SER A 151 -15.72 -8.39 -1.82
C SER A 151 -15.27 -9.53 -0.91
N TYR A 152 -14.78 -10.63 -1.49
CA TYR A 152 -14.24 -11.76 -0.74
C TYR A 152 -13.03 -11.34 0.10
N VAL A 153 -12.04 -10.69 -0.49
CA VAL A 153 -10.81 -10.29 0.22
C VAL A 153 -11.12 -9.27 1.31
N TYR A 154 -12.00 -8.30 1.04
CA TYR A 154 -12.46 -7.35 2.06
C TYR A 154 -13.11 -8.06 3.26
N GLN A 155 -14.05 -8.96 3.03
CA GLN A 155 -14.71 -9.74 4.10
C GLN A 155 -13.74 -10.69 4.81
N TRP A 156 -12.74 -11.20 4.09
CA TRP A 156 -11.69 -12.01 4.68
C TRP A 156 -10.85 -11.17 5.65
N LEU A 157 -10.47 -9.94 5.29
CA LEU A 157 -9.73 -9.03 6.15
C LEU A 157 -10.54 -8.53 7.36
N ASP A 158 -11.86 -8.41 7.25
CA ASP A 158 -12.77 -7.97 8.32
C ASP A 158 -12.80 -8.94 9.53
N ARG A 159 -12.22 -10.14 9.41
CA ARG A 159 -12.10 -11.07 10.53
C ARG A 159 -11.03 -10.60 11.50
N THR A 160 -11.37 -10.61 12.79
CA THR A 160 -10.50 -10.11 13.87
C THR A 160 -9.09 -10.72 13.84
N GLU A 161 -8.96 -12.02 13.58
CA GLU A 161 -7.65 -12.67 13.56
C GLU A 161 -6.81 -12.23 12.35
N HIS A 162 -7.45 -12.04 11.20
CA HIS A 162 -6.78 -11.65 9.97
C HIS A 162 -6.37 -10.17 10.02
N TRP A 163 -7.22 -9.31 10.57
CA TRP A 163 -6.87 -7.91 10.79
C TRP A 163 -5.75 -7.75 11.81
N ALA A 164 -5.75 -8.55 12.89
CA ALA A 164 -4.65 -8.54 13.86
C ALA A 164 -3.33 -9.00 13.25
N ALA A 165 -3.35 -10.02 12.38
CA ALA A 165 -2.17 -10.44 11.62
C ALA A 165 -1.66 -9.35 10.68
N LEU A 166 -2.58 -8.68 9.96
CA LEU A 166 -2.23 -7.57 9.09
C LEU A 166 -1.59 -6.42 9.88
N ALA A 167 -2.20 -6.02 11.00
CA ALA A 167 -1.70 -4.96 11.86
C ALA A 167 -0.30 -5.27 12.40
N ALA A 168 -0.01 -6.53 12.74
CA ALA A 168 1.33 -6.95 13.16
C ALA A 168 2.39 -6.75 12.04
N ILE A 169 2.02 -7.02 10.78
CA ILE A 169 2.92 -6.73 9.63
C ILE A 169 3.11 -5.22 9.48
N VAL A 170 2.03 -4.44 9.55
CA VAL A 170 2.07 -2.96 9.44
C VAL A 170 2.97 -2.35 10.51
N ASP A 171 2.78 -2.73 11.77
CA ASP A 171 3.59 -2.24 12.89
C ASP A 171 5.08 -2.53 12.68
N HIS A 172 5.40 -3.75 12.24
CA HIS A 172 6.79 -4.17 11.98
C HIS A 172 7.38 -3.42 10.78
N LEU A 173 6.61 -3.27 9.71
CA LEU A 173 7.04 -2.58 8.50
C LEU A 173 7.26 -1.07 8.76
N LEU A 174 6.39 -0.41 9.52
CA LEU A 174 6.57 0.99 9.90
C LEU A 174 7.77 1.20 10.83
N ALA A 175 8.08 0.22 11.69
CA ALA A 175 9.22 0.28 12.59
C ALA A 175 10.57 0.05 11.90
N HIS A 176 10.59 -0.77 10.84
CA HIS A 176 11.82 -1.27 10.23
C HIS A 176 12.03 -0.85 8.77
N GLU A 177 10.99 -0.29 8.11
CA GLU A 177 10.92 0.08 6.69
C GLU A 177 11.17 -1.06 5.69
N HIS A 178 11.68 -2.20 6.15
CA HIS A 178 11.95 -3.39 5.37
C HIS A 178 11.71 -4.63 6.24
N VAL A 179 11.10 -5.66 5.65
CA VAL A 179 10.81 -6.93 6.31
C VAL A 179 11.18 -8.08 5.38
N GLU A 180 11.97 -9.03 5.87
CA GLU A 180 12.29 -10.26 5.15
C GLU A 180 11.13 -11.25 5.18
N GLY A 181 11.01 -12.08 4.16
CA GLY A 181 9.91 -13.04 4.05
C GLY A 181 9.78 -14.01 5.23
N SER A 182 10.90 -14.39 5.86
CA SER A 182 10.87 -15.24 7.06
C SER A 182 10.29 -14.53 8.29
N GLU A 183 10.42 -13.22 8.39
CA GLU A 183 9.82 -12.45 9.49
C GLU A 183 8.30 -12.40 9.36
N ILE A 184 7.77 -12.40 8.13
CA ILE A 184 6.32 -12.48 7.88
C ILE A 184 5.74 -13.77 8.44
N ASP A 185 6.43 -14.91 8.26
CA ASP A 185 5.98 -16.20 8.81
C ASP A 185 5.86 -16.13 10.35
N ASP A 186 6.83 -15.49 11.01
CA ASP A 186 6.85 -15.32 12.47
C ASP A 186 5.77 -14.34 12.97
N LEU A 187 5.48 -13.28 12.22
CA LEU A 187 4.46 -12.28 12.55
C LEU A 187 3.04 -12.83 12.39
N VAL A 188 2.81 -13.63 11.35
CA VAL A 188 1.48 -14.11 10.97
C VAL A 188 1.13 -15.46 11.62
N GLY A 189 2.13 -16.31 11.85
CA GLY A 189 1.98 -17.65 12.42
C GLY A 189 1.11 -17.73 13.68
N PRO A 190 1.21 -16.81 14.66
CA PRO A 190 0.36 -16.81 15.85
C PRO A 190 -1.15 -16.65 15.59
N TRP A 191 -1.53 -16.12 14.42
CA TRP A 191 -2.91 -15.78 14.08
C TRP A 191 -3.55 -16.74 13.08
N LEU A 192 -2.75 -17.23 12.10
CA LEU A 192 -3.23 -18.08 10.99
C LEU A 192 -2.73 -19.52 11.05
N GLY A 193 -1.92 -19.88 12.05
CA GLY A 193 -1.33 -21.21 12.27
C GLY A 193 -2.22 -22.22 12.99
#